data_AF-A0A9P3AVB3-F1
#
_entry.id   AF-A0A9P3AVB3-F1
#
_cell.length_a   1.000
_cell.length_b   1.000
_cell.length_c   1.000
_cell.angle_alpha   90.00
_cell.angle_beta   90.00
_cell.angle_gamma   90.00
#
_symmetry.space_group_name_H-M   'P 1'
#
loop_
_entity.id
_entity.type
_entity.pdbx_description
1 polymer ?
#
loop_
_entity_poly.entity_id
_entity_poly.type
_entity_poly.pdbx_seq_one_letter_code
_entity_poly.pdbx_strand_id
1 'polypeptide(L)' 'MDFAERKILQIMMPLSDIFAVDLDLPKEKPKYSRVSVYRGNINNIVGIIYTKNLAVACRNFGIIVLEDLISGLLCV' A
#
# COMPACT_ATOMS: atom_id res chain seq x y z
N MET A 1 -11.03 -11.23 26.67
CA MET A 1 -9.79 -12.02 26.51
C MET A 1 -9.65 -12.57 25.08
N ASP A 2 -10.39 -12.06 24.10
CA ASP A 2 -10.51 -12.67 22.77
C ASP A 2 -9.42 -12.37 21.74
N PHE A 3 -8.60 -11.32 21.92
CA PHE A 3 -7.62 -10.95 20.88
C PHE A 3 -6.41 -11.89 20.83
N ALA A 4 -6.02 -12.48 21.96
CA ALA A 4 -4.85 -13.37 22.04
C ALA A 4 -5.06 -14.74 21.37
N GLU A 5 -6.32 -15.15 21.18
CA GLU A 5 -6.67 -16.47 20.62
C GLU A 5 -7.04 -16.40 19.13
N ARG A 6 -7.22 -15.20 18.57
CA ARG A 6 -7.57 -15.03 17.15
C ARG A 6 -6.34 -15.19 16.27
N LYS A 7 -6.47 -16.03 15.24
CA LYS A 7 -5.45 -16.16 14.20
C LYS A 7 -5.47 -14.91 13.31
N ILE A 8 -4.30 -14.49 12.81
CA ILE A 8 -4.17 -13.36 11.88
C ILE A 8 -5.13 -13.49 10.68
N LEU A 9 -5.27 -14.70 10.16
CA LEU A 9 -6.19 -15.02 9.05
C LEU A 9 -7.67 -14.68 9.32
N GLN A 10 -8.08 -14.59 10.59
CA GLN A 10 -9.47 -14.26 10.97
C GLN A 10 -9.73 -12.75 11.02
N ILE A 11 -8.68 -11.93 11.05
CA ILE A 11 -8.77 -10.47 11.16
C ILE A 11 -8.19 -9.75 9.94
N MET A 12 -7.42 -10.45 9.11
CA MET A 12 -6.83 -9.94 7.87
C MET A 12 -7.91 -9.71 6.80
N MET A 13 -7.68 -8.69 5.97
CA MET A 13 -8.48 -8.48 4.77
C MET A 13 -8.06 -9.47 3.66
N PRO A 14 -9.00 -10.20 3.05
CA PRO A 14 -8.67 -11.13 1.98
C PRO A 14 -8.11 -10.39 0.76
N LEU A 15 -7.21 -11.06 0.01
CA LEU A 15 -6.47 -10.44 -1.08
C LEU A 15 -7.37 -9.93 -2.23
N SER A 16 -8.54 -10.54 -2.41
CA SER A 16 -9.58 -10.09 -3.36
C SER A 16 -10.12 -8.69 -3.06
N ASP A 17 -10.06 -8.28 -1.80
CA ASP A 17 -10.69 -7.06 -1.30
C ASP A 17 -9.63 -5.98 -1.00
N ILE A 18 -8.34 -6.30 -1.16
CA ILE A 18 -7.24 -5.37 -0.95
C ILE A 18 -7.22 -4.35 -2.08
N PHE A 19 -7.29 -3.07 -1.72
CA PHE A 19 -7.00 -1.98 -2.64
C PHE A 19 -5.47 -1.78 -2.74
N ALA A 20 -4.92 -2.09 -3.90
CA ALA A 20 -3.50 -1.94 -4.19
C ALA A 20 -3.30 -1.21 -5.53
N VAL A 21 -2.23 -0.43 -5.64
CA VAL A 21 -1.88 0.32 -6.85
C VAL A 21 -0.67 -0.31 -7.54
N ASP A 22 -0.69 -0.30 -8.87
CA ASP A 22 0.46 -0.70 -9.67
C ASP A 22 1.53 0.39 -9.60
N LEU A 23 2.75 0.00 -9.25
CA LEU A 23 3.91 0.88 -9.23
C LEU A 23 4.21 1.46 -10.62
N ASP A 24 4.05 0.65 -11.66
CA ASP A 24 4.45 1.02 -13.02
C ASP A 24 3.38 1.91 -13.69
N LEU A 25 2.11 1.79 -13.27
CA LEU A 25 0.96 2.49 -13.83
C LEU A 25 -0.02 2.97 -12.74
N PRO A 26 0.35 3.98 -11.92
CA PRO A 26 -0.51 4.51 -10.86
C PRO A 26 -1.62 5.40 -11.45
N LYS A 27 -2.62 4.79 -12.10
CA LYS A 27 -3.78 5.49 -12.66
C LYS A 27 -4.87 5.74 -11.62
N GLU A 28 -4.88 4.96 -10.54
CA GLU A 28 -5.93 5.02 -9.54
C GLU A 28 -5.59 6.01 -8.42
N LYS A 29 -6.59 6.81 -8.02
CA LYS A 29 -6.44 7.69 -6.87
C LYS A 29 -6.52 6.84 -5.58
N PRO A 30 -5.60 7.04 -4.63
CA PRO A 30 -5.63 6.30 -3.37
C PRO A 30 -6.92 6.60 -2.60
N LYS A 31 -7.62 5.53 -2.19
CA LYS A 31 -8.87 5.61 -1.41
C LYS A 31 -8.67 5.54 0.10
N TYR A 32 -7.52 5.02 0.54
CA TYR A 32 -7.21 4.79 1.96
C TYR A 32 -5.94 5.53 2.37
N SER A 33 -5.72 5.67 3.68
CA SER A 33 -4.51 6.33 4.21
C SER A 33 -3.23 5.53 3.96
N ARG A 34 -3.34 4.20 3.91
CA ARG A 34 -2.27 3.24 3.59
C ARG A 34 -2.73 2.45 2.39
N VAL A 35 -1.93 2.46 1.33
CA VAL A 35 -2.24 1.77 0.09
C VAL A 35 -1.09 0.85 -0.25
N SER A 36 -1.39 -0.43 -0.44
CA SER A 36 -0.40 -1.42 -0.87
C SER A 36 0.03 -1.12 -2.31
N VAL A 37 1.30 -1.30 -2.59
CA VAL A 37 1.86 -1.14 -3.94
C VAL A 37 2.34 -2.49 -4.40
N TYR A 38 1.96 -2.87 -5.61
CA TYR A 38 2.43 -4.10 -6.23
C TYR A 38 3.16 -3.80 -7.52
N ARG A 39 3.96 -4.77 -7.99
CA ARG A 39 4.63 -4.70 -9.29
C ARG A 39 4.23 -5.90 -10.14
N GLY A 40 3.56 -5.64 -11.26
CA GLY A 40 3.10 -6.64 -12.23
C GLY A 40 1.91 -7.49 -11.78
N ASN A 41 1.99 -8.15 -10.62
CA ASN A 41 0.92 -8.99 -10.07
C ASN A 41 0.58 -8.52 -8.63
N ILE A 42 -0.71 -8.46 -8.29
CA ILE A 42 -1.19 -8.07 -6.94
C ILE A 42 -0.66 -8.96 -5.81
N ASN A 43 -0.29 -10.21 -6.11
CA ASN A 43 0.38 -11.11 -5.16
C ASN A 43 1.81 -10.65 -4.81
N ASN A 44 2.40 -9.78 -5.62
CA ASN A 44 3.75 -9.25 -5.46
C ASN A 44 3.71 -7.83 -4.89
N ILE A 45 3.33 -7.71 -3.61
CA ILE A 45 3.30 -6.44 -2.88
C ILE A 45 4.73 -6.05 -2.53
N VAL A 46 5.21 -4.95 -3.12
CA VAL A 46 6.57 -4.41 -2.93
C VAL A 46 6.66 -3.47 -1.73
N GLY A 47 5.53 -2.93 -1.27
CA GLY A 47 5.48 -2.09 -0.07
C GLY A 47 4.15 -1.38 0.13
N ILE A 48 4.16 -0.37 0.99
CA ILE A 48 2.97 0.44 1.30
C ILE A 48 3.31 1.92 1.10
N ILE A 49 2.41 2.66 0.45
CA ILE A 49 2.47 4.11 0.35
C ILE A 49 1.47 4.73 1.30
N TYR A 50 1.91 5.79 1.99
CA TYR A 50 1.02 6.66 2.73
C TYR A 50 0.47 7.76 1.82
N THR A 51 -0.85 7.92 1.79
CA THR A 51 -1.50 8.92 0.94
C THR A 51 -1.09 10.36 1.26
N LYS A 52 -0.74 10.64 2.52
CA LYS A 52 -0.16 11.94 2.92
C LYS A 52 1.17 12.22 2.18
N ASN A 53 1.98 11.19 1.93
CA ASN A 53 3.27 11.33 1.24
C ASN A 53 3.03 11.58 -0.26
N LEU A 54 2.01 10.93 -0.84
CA LEU A 54 1.60 11.19 -2.22
C LEU A 54 1.10 12.63 -2.40
N ALA A 55 0.33 13.17 -1.44
CA ALA A 55 -0.14 14.56 -1.50
C ALA A 55 1.02 15.57 -1.48
N VAL A 56 2.11 15.27 -0.77
CA VAL A 56 3.34 16.07 -0.78
C VAL A 56 4.05 15.97 -2.12
N ALA A 57 4.15 14.77 -2.69
CA ALA A 57 4.76 14.55 -4.01
C ALA A 57 3.99 15.26 -5.14
N CYS A 58 2.66 15.25 -5.09
CA CYS A 58 1.82 16.03 -6.00
C CYS A 58 1.96 17.54 -5.84
N ARG A 59 2.52 18.05 -4.74
CA ARG A 59 2.79 19.50 -4.61
C ARG A 59 4.16 19.88 -5.19
N ASN A 60 5.09 18.92 -5.23
CA ASN A 60 6.47 19.09 -5.68
C ASN A 60 6.73 18.26 -6.95
N PHE A 61 5.92 18.49 -7.98
CA PHE A 61 6.04 17.81 -9.28
C PHE A 61 7.41 18.12 -9.90
N GLY A 62 8.36 17.17 -9.78
CA GLY A 62 9.65 17.25 -10.46
C GLY A 62 10.81 16.51 -9.80
N ILE A 63 10.73 16.18 -8.50
CA ILE A 63 11.89 15.64 -7.77
C ILE A 63 11.62 14.28 -7.12
N ILE A 64 10.36 13.96 -6.79
CA ILE A 64 10.03 12.79 -5.97
C ILE A 64 9.57 11.63 -6.86
N VAL A 65 10.33 10.53 -6.87
CA VAL A 65 9.93 9.28 -7.54
C VAL A 65 8.98 8.51 -6.62
N LEU A 66 7.98 7.83 -7.18
CA LEU A 66 7.00 7.07 -6.39
C LEU A 66 7.66 5.99 -5.51
N GLU A 67 8.78 5.43 -5.99
CA GLU A 67 9.60 4.46 -5.26
C GLU A 67 10.17 5.02 -3.94
N ASP A 68 10.52 6.31 -3.90
CA ASP A 68 11.02 6.96 -2.67
C ASP A 68 9.95 7.11 -1.58
N LEU A 69 8.67 7.00 -1.97
CA LEU A 69 7.53 7.12 -1.05
C LEU A 69 7.12 5.78 -0.45
N ILE A 70 7.66 4.67 -0.98
CA ILE A 70 7.35 3.33 -0.50
C ILE A 70 7.98 3.16 0.87
N SER A 71 7.14 2.95 1.86
CA SER A 71 7.58 2.50 3.18
C SER A 71 7.74 0.97 3.16
N GLY A 72 8.82 0.48 3.76
CA GLY A 72 9.11 -0.95 3.84
C GLY A 72 7.94 -1.76 4.40
N LEU A 73 7.74 -2.97 3.87
CA LEU A 73 6.69 -3.88 4.29
C LEU A 73 7.11 -4.59 5.58
N LEU A 74 6.37 -4.40 6.68
CA LEU A 74 6.50 -5.24 7.87
C LEU A 74 5.43 -6.34 7.78
N CYS A 75 5.78 -7.48 7.20
CA CYS A 75 5.00 -8.70 7.32
C CYS A 75 5.36 -9.36 8.66
N VAL A 76 4.46 -9.27 9.66
CA VAL A 76 4.54 -10.01 10.93
C VAL A 76 3.28 -10.84 11.09
#